data_AF-A0A929NZW5-F1
#
_entry.id   AF-A0A929NZW5-F1
#
_cell.length_a   1.000
_cell.length_b   1.000
_cell.length_c   1.000
_cell.angle_alpha   90.00
_cell.angle_beta   90.00
_cell.angle_gamma   90.00
#
_symmetry.space_group_name_H-M   'P 1'
#
loop_
_entity.id
_entity.type
_entity.pdbx_description
1 polymer ?
#
loop_
_entity_poly.entity_id
_entity_poly.type
_entity_poly.pdbx_seq_one_letter_code
_entity_poly.pdbx_strand_id
1 'polypeptide(L)' 'MLAEAGVLNRHPASRFAFAKNSENTLLFIDGEDYEVGAEFAKALCRQRQIDLDALIEIADDDELQFIIELYNQGKIYFES' A
#
# COMPACT_ATOMS: atom_id res chain seq x y z
N MET A 1 12.26 -12.79 -20.98
CA MET A 1 10.90 -12.24 -20.95
C MET A 1 10.94 -11.18 -19.87
N LEU A 2 10.74 -9.92 -20.25
CA LEU A 2 11.04 -8.75 -19.42
C LEU A 2 10.28 -8.87 -18.10
N ALA A 3 10.98 -8.73 -16.98
CA ALA A 3 10.37 -8.54 -15.68
C ALA A 3 9.61 -7.21 -15.77
N GLU A 4 8.31 -7.27 -16.07
CA GLU A 4 7.46 -6.10 -15.95
C GLU A 4 7.43 -5.74 -14.47
N ALA A 5 7.92 -4.54 -14.15
CA ALA A 5 7.77 -3.98 -12.83
C ALA A 5 6.30 -4.12 -12.42
N GLY A 6 6.04 -4.80 -11.31
CA GLY A 6 4.67 -5.13 -10.92
C GLY A 6 3.91 -3.84 -10.67
N VAL A 7 2.77 -3.66 -11.32
CA VAL A 7 1.90 -2.52 -11.01
C VAL A 7 0.69 -3.01 -10.23
N LEU A 8 0.46 -2.40 -9.08
CA LEU A 8 -0.73 -2.59 -8.28
C LEU A 8 -1.69 -1.41 -8.46
N ASN A 9 -2.98 -1.67 -8.37
CA ASN A 9 -4.02 -0.66 -8.38
C ASN A 9 -4.84 -0.75 -7.10
N ARG A 10 -5.15 0.40 -6.49
CA ARG A 10 -6.15 0.48 -5.42
C ARG A 10 -7.53 0.20 -5.96
N HIS A 11 -8.30 -0.59 -5.21
CA HIS A 11 -9.71 -0.81 -5.52
C HIS A 11 -10.46 0.53 -5.56
N PRO A 12 -11.24 0.83 -6.63
CA PRO A 12 -11.88 2.14 -6.79
C PRO A 12 -12.84 2.52 -5.65
N ALA A 13 -13.44 1.52 -5.00
CA ALA A 13 -14.33 1.72 -3.86
C ALA A 13 -13.58 1.88 -2.53
N SER A 14 -12.30 1.49 -2.46
CA SER A 14 -11.53 1.56 -1.23
C SER A 14 -10.90 2.93 -1.03
N ARG A 15 -11.04 3.46 0.18
CA ARG A 15 -10.55 4.79 0.57
C ARG A 15 -9.27 4.63 1.38
N PHE A 16 -8.18 5.11 0.80
CA PHE A 16 -6.87 5.13 1.42
C PHE A 16 -6.55 6.57 1.83
N ALA A 17 -6.18 6.75 3.09
CA ALA A 17 -5.68 8.01 3.63
C ALA A 17 -4.61 7.70 4.68
N PHE A 18 -3.69 8.62 4.95
CA PHE A 18 -2.75 8.45 6.05
C PHE A 18 -2.59 9.75 6.83
N ALA A 19 -2.24 9.63 8.09
CA ALA A 19 -1.86 10.73 8.96
C ALA A 19 -0.52 10.41 9.61
N LYS A 20 0.39 11.39 9.61
CA LYS A 20 1.69 11.29 10.27
C LYS A 20 1.75 12.30 11.40
N ASN A 21 2.12 11.85 12.59
CA ASN A 21 2.46 12.71 13.72
C ASN A 21 3.96 12.53 14.08
N SER A 22 4.39 13.06 15.23
CA SER A 22 5.79 12.98 15.68
C SER A 22 6.22 11.59 16.14
N GLU A 23 5.28 10.72 16.50
CA GLU A 23 5.51 9.42 17.12
C GLU A 23 5.31 8.27 16.12
N ASN A 24 4.23 8.33 15.33
CA ASN A 24 3.87 7.26 14.38
C ASN A 24 3.19 7.79 13.10
N THR A 25 3.00 6.86 12.15
CA THR A 25 2.16 7.08 10.97
C THR A 25 1.04 6.05 10.95
N LEU A 26 -0.19 6.53 10.83
CA LEU A 26 -1.39 5.71 10.71
C LEU A 26 -1.89 5.76 9.27
N LEU A 27 -2.10 4.58 8.68
CA LEU A 27 -2.77 4.37 7.42
C LEU A 27 -4.21 3.94 7.69
N PHE A 28 -5.15 4.58 7.01
CA PHE A 28 -6.57 4.28 7.09
C PHE A 28 -7.05 3.67 5.78
N ILE A 29 -7.65 2.49 5.83
CA ILE A 29 -8.25 1.82 4.67
C ILE A 29 -9.68 1.42 5.03
N ASP A 30 -10.65 2.02 4.35
CA ASP A 30 -12.08 1.74 4.55
C ASP A 30 -12.60 1.90 5.99
N GLY A 31 -11.89 2.67 6.81
CA GLY A 31 -12.25 2.97 8.20
C GLY A 31 -11.47 2.18 9.25
N GLU A 32 -10.64 1.21 8.84
CA GLU A 32 -9.67 0.53 9.70
C GLU A 32 -8.34 1.29 9.70
N ASP A 33 -7.65 1.32 10.84
CA ASP A 33 -6.35 1.97 11.01
C ASP A 33 -5.23 0.97 11.25
N TYR A 34 -4.07 1.25 10.64
CA TYR A 34 -2.87 0.43 10.71
C TYR A 34 -1.66 1.33 10.95
N GLU A 35 -0.81 0.96 11.91
CA GLU A 35 0.47 1.65 12.11
C GLU A 35 1.49 1.10 11.12
N VAL A 36 2.08 2.00 10.32
CA VAL A 36 3.00 1.65 9.23
C VAL A 36 4.10 2.71 9.10
N GLY A 37 5.11 2.41 8.29
CA GLY A 37 6.13 3.35 7.86
C GLY A 37 5.57 4.53 7.07
N ALA A 38 6.17 5.70 7.27
CA ALA A 38 5.71 6.94 6.65
C ALA A 38 5.80 6.94 5.11
N GLU A 39 6.89 6.41 4.57
CA GLU A 39 7.06 6.33 3.11
C GLU A 39 6.17 5.26 2.49
N PHE A 40 5.93 4.15 3.20
CA PHE A 40 5.00 3.10 2.79
C PHE A 40 3.55 3.63 2.70
N ALA A 41 3.05 4.26 3.75
CA ALA A 41 1.71 4.86 3.77
C ALA A 41 1.52 5.89 2.64
N LYS A 42 2.54 6.71 2.43
CA LYS A 42 2.58 7.72 1.38
C LYS A 42 2.58 7.08 0.00
N ALA A 43 3.38 6.04 -0.25
CA ALA A 43 3.41 5.32 -1.52
C ALA A 43 2.02 4.75 -1.87
N LEU A 44 1.36 4.08 -0.93
CA LEU A 44 0.00 3.55 -1.11
C LEU A 44 -1.04 4.63 -1.40
N CYS A 45 -0.93 5.81 -0.75
CA CYS A 45 -1.95 6.86 -0.87
C CYS A 45 -1.72 7.83 -2.06
N ARG A 46 -0.46 8.02 -2.48
CA ARG A 46 -0.07 9.09 -3.42
C ARG A 46 -0.79 8.99 -4.76
N GLN A 47 -0.91 7.78 -5.29
CA GLN A 47 -1.56 7.50 -6.57
C GLN A 47 -2.50 6.30 -6.43
N ARG A 48 -3.37 6.08 -7.42
CA ARG A 48 -4.20 4.86 -7.45
C ARG A 48 -3.41 3.67 -7.97
N GLN A 49 -2.57 3.93 -8.95
CA GLN A 49 -1.57 3.01 -9.45
C GLN A 49 -0.33 3.10 -8.56
N ILE A 50 0.21 1.96 -8.17
CA ILE A 50 1.30 1.81 -7.21
C ILE A 50 2.36 0.96 -7.88
N ASP A 51 3.60 1.44 -7.88
CA ASP A 51 4.77 0.68 -8.30
C ASP A 51 5.10 -0.35 -7.20
N LEU A 52 4.95 -1.64 -7.51
CA LEU A 52 5.15 -2.72 -6.55
C LEU A 52 6.62 -2.86 -6.16
N ASP A 53 7.54 -2.70 -7.12
CA ASP A 53 8.96 -2.87 -6.85
C ASP A 53 9.42 -1.77 -5.89
N ALA A 54 9.04 -0.52 -6.16
CA ALA A 54 9.32 0.61 -5.28
C ALA A 54 8.62 0.48 -3.91
N LEU A 55 7.43 -0.14 -3.85
CA LEU A 55 6.73 -0.39 -2.59
C LEU A 55 7.43 -1.47 -1.76
N ILE A 56 7.89 -2.55 -2.38
CA ILE A 56 8.63 -3.65 -1.74
C ILE A 56 9.97 -3.15 -1.21
N GLU A 57 10.69 -2.30 -1.95
CA GLU A 57 11.99 -1.76 -1.53
C GLU A 57 11.94 -0.96 -0.23
N ILE A 58 10.80 -0.32 0.06
CA ILE A 58 10.62 0.52 1.26
C ILE A 58 9.87 -0.18 2.39
N ALA A 59 9.29 -1.37 2.12
CA ALA A 59 8.49 -2.11 3.07
C ALA A 59 9.38 -2.92 4.02
N ASP A 60 8.99 -2.98 5.29
CA ASP A 60 9.51 -4.00 6.23
C ASP A 60 8.76 -5.34 6.12
N ASP A 61 9.16 -6.34 6.91
CA ASP A 61 8.56 -7.68 6.86
C ASP A 61 7.06 -7.69 7.20
N ASP A 62 6.61 -6.83 8.11
CA ASP A 62 5.20 -6.71 8.50
C ASP A 62 4.40 -6.02 7.38
N GLU A 63 4.97 -4.99 6.77
CA GLU A 63 4.38 -4.28 5.63
C GLU A 63 4.30 -5.15 4.38
N LEU A 64 5.30 -6.01 4.12
CA LEU A 64 5.25 -6.99 3.02
C LEU A 64 4.10 -7.98 3.21
N GLN A 65 3.92 -8.48 4.44
CA GLN A 65 2.80 -9.34 4.78
C GLN A 65 1.47 -8.58 4.63
N PHE A 66 1.43 -7.31 5.01
CA PHE A 66 0.26 -6.46 4.88
C PHE A 66 -0.13 -6.22 3.41
N ILE A 67 0.82 -6.06 2.48
CA ILE A 67 0.51 -5.99 1.03
C ILE A 67 -0.26 -7.25 0.58
N ILE A 68 0.18 -8.43 1.01
CA ILE A 68 -0.47 -9.71 0.68
C ILE A 68 -1.89 -9.74 1.26
N GLU A 69 -2.09 -9.25 2.47
CA GLU A 69 -3.41 -9.16 3.10
C GLU A 69 -4.34 -8.21 2.33
N LEU A 70 -3.86 -7.02 1.95
CA LEU A 70 -4.63 -6.07 1.16
C LEU A 70 -5.04 -6.66 -0.20
N TYR A 71 -4.15 -7.43 -0.84
CA TYR A 71 -4.46 -8.13 -2.07
C TYR A 71 -5.54 -9.20 -1.85
N ASN A 72 -5.38 -10.04 -0.83
CA ASN A 72 -6.35 -11.09 -0.49
C ASN A 72 -7.73 -10.54 -0.11
N GLN A 73 -7.78 -9.35 0.48
CA GLN A 73 -9.02 -8.63 0.81
C GLN A 73 -9.61 -7.86 -0.39
N GLY A 74 -8.95 -7.87 -1.55
CA GLY A 74 -9.40 -7.16 -2.75
C GLY A 74 -9.30 -5.63 -2.63
N LYS A 75 -8.50 -5.11 -1.70
CA LYS A 75 -8.25 -3.66 -1.53
C LYS A 75 -7.27 -3.12 -2.57
N ILE A 76 -6.37 -3.98 -3.04
CA ILE A 76 -5.43 -3.73 -4.14
C ILE A 76 -5.41 -4.93 -5.08
N TYR A 77 -5.04 -4.73 -6.34
CA TYR A 77 -4.99 -5.78 -7.37
C TYR A 77 -3.91 -5.50 -8.41
N PHE A 78 -3.37 -6.54 -9.06
CA PHE A 78 -2.43 -6.37 -10.17
C PHE A 78 -3.11 -5.73 -11.38
N GLU A 79 -2.41 -4.82 -12.05
CA GLU A 79 -2.80 -4.38 -13.38
C GLU A 79 -2.69 -5.55 -14.37
N SER A 80 -3.74 -5.75 -15.16
CA SER A 80 -3.88 -6.83 -16.14
C SER A 80 -3.76 -6.33 -17.58
#